data_AF-A0A960SIM8-F1
#
_entry.id   AF-A0A960SIM8-F1
#
_cell.length_a   1.000
_cell.length_b   1.000
_cell.length_c   1.000
_cell.angle_alpha   90.00
_cell.angle_beta   90.00
_cell.angle_gamma   90.00
#
_symmetry.space_group_name_H-M   'P 1'
#
loop_
_entity.id
_entity.type
_entity.pdbx_description
1 polymer ?
#
loop_
_entity_poly.entity_id
_entity_poly.type
_entity_poly.pdbx_seq_one_letter_code
_entity_poly.pdbx_strand_id
1 'polypeptide(L)'
;MLTTSRFEIKPVAGALGAEIHGINLAEDLSDDVIADIRQALLDYCVVFFRDQELTPEQHLDFARRFGELDEHDFVKGLPNYPYIIRLVREADEKGGNFGGVWHSDVTHQKAPALGSVLYGIDVPPFGGDTLFANQYLAYETLSSGMKKMLDGLVGIHTAKGPFG
;
A
#
# COMPACT_ATOMS: atom_id res chain seq x y z
N MET A 1 -13.72 -4.78 19.01
CA MET A 1 -13.55 -5.94 18.14
C MET A 1 -14.74 -6.01 17.23
N LEU A 2 -14.56 -5.64 15.95
CA LEU A 2 -15.54 -5.89 14.91
C LEU A 2 -15.16 -7.24 14.31
N THR A 3 -15.83 -8.31 14.76
CA THR A 3 -15.69 -9.63 14.16
C THR A 3 -16.50 -9.61 12.86
N THR A 4 -15.86 -9.35 11.72
CA THR A 4 -16.38 -9.92 10.47
C THR A 4 -16.27 -11.43 10.65
N SER A 5 -17.34 -12.18 10.35
CA SER A 5 -17.47 -13.61 10.71
C SER A 5 -16.39 -14.57 10.17
N ARG A 6 -15.38 -14.05 9.47
CA ARG A 6 -14.42 -14.79 8.65
C ARG A 6 -12.95 -14.57 9.05
N PHE A 7 -12.61 -13.45 9.68
CA PHE A 7 -11.25 -13.16 10.18
C PHE A 7 -11.29 -12.07 11.26
N GLU A 8 -10.19 -11.92 12.00
CA GLU A 8 -10.08 -10.91 13.05
C GLU A 8 -9.39 -9.65 12.52
N ILE A 9 -9.96 -8.47 12.82
CA ILE A 9 -9.35 -7.17 12.49
C ILE A 9 -8.93 -6.45 13.79
N LYS A 10 -7.65 -6.09 13.89
CA LYS A 10 -7.07 -5.34 15.01
C LYS A 10 -6.53 -3.98 14.55
N PRO A 11 -7.19 -2.87 14.88
CA PRO A 11 -6.67 -1.55 14.59
C PRO A 11 -5.29 -1.33 15.23
N VAL A 12 -4.36 -0.75 14.47
CA VAL A 12 -2.98 -0.45 14.92
C VAL A 12 -2.90 0.91 15.59
N ALA A 13 -3.62 1.90 15.06
CA ALA A 13 -3.67 3.25 15.60
C ALA A 13 -5.07 3.86 15.46
N GLY A 14 -5.28 5.03 16.08
CA GLY A 14 -6.57 5.71 16.04
C GLY A 14 -6.91 6.38 14.70
N ALA A 15 -5.90 6.71 13.89
CA ALA A 15 -6.09 7.45 12.64
C ALA A 15 -6.20 6.56 11.40
N LEU A 16 -5.51 5.42 11.38
CA LEU A 16 -5.46 4.46 10.26
C LEU A 16 -4.75 3.18 10.70
N GLY A 17 -4.81 2.15 9.86
CA GLY A 17 -4.06 0.91 9.99
C GLY A 17 -4.79 -0.16 10.77
N ALA A 18 -4.86 -1.37 10.21
CA ALA A 18 -5.32 -2.56 10.92
C ALA A 18 -4.54 -3.81 10.52
N GLU A 19 -4.26 -4.68 11.48
CA GLU A 19 -3.78 -6.04 11.22
C GLU A 19 -4.97 -6.99 11.04
N ILE A 20 -4.91 -7.82 10.01
CA ILE A 20 -5.90 -8.87 9.73
C ILE A 20 -5.28 -10.23 10.08
N HIS A 21 -5.97 -10.99 10.93
CA HIS A 21 -5.52 -12.30 11.42
C HIS A 21 -6.51 -13.41 11.10
N GLY A 22 -6.01 -14.65 11.09
CA GLY A 22 -6.83 -15.84 10.83
C GLY A 22 -7.12 -16.06 9.35
N ILE A 23 -6.26 -15.55 8.47
CA ILE A 23 -6.36 -15.70 7.02
C ILE A 23 -5.01 -16.10 6.42
N ASN A 24 -5.06 -16.94 5.39
CA ASN A 24 -3.91 -17.37 4.61
C ASN A 24 -4.07 -16.87 3.17
N LEU A 25 -3.25 -15.91 2.76
CA LEU A 25 -3.31 -15.30 1.43
C LEU A 25 -2.82 -16.24 0.31
N ALA A 26 -2.17 -17.35 0.67
CA ALA A 26 -1.72 -18.38 -0.26
C ALA A 26 -2.86 -19.26 -0.80
N GLU A 27 -4.02 -19.22 -0.16
CA GLU A 27 -5.20 -20.00 -0.50
C GLU A 27 -6.12 -19.27 -1.48
N ASP A 28 -7.00 -20.04 -2.14
CA ASP A 28 -8.06 -19.48 -2.97
C ASP A 28 -9.18 -18.91 -2.08
N LEU A 29 -9.04 -17.63 -1.72
CA LEU A 29 -9.99 -16.91 -0.89
C LEU A 29 -11.29 -16.66 -1.67
N SER A 30 -12.44 -16.92 -1.03
CA SER A 30 -13.74 -16.62 -1.65
C SER A 30 -13.91 -15.13 -1.92
N ASP A 31 -14.76 -14.79 -2.89
CA ASP A 31 -15.03 -13.38 -3.25
C ASP A 31 -15.56 -12.58 -2.06
N ASP A 32 -16.34 -13.20 -1.17
CA ASP A 32 -16.81 -12.51 0.02
C ASP A 32 -15.69 -12.18 1.01
N VAL A 33 -14.69 -13.07 1.14
CA VAL A 33 -13.52 -12.81 1.98
C VAL A 33 -12.73 -11.63 1.40
N ILE A 34 -12.51 -11.61 0.09
CA ILE A 34 -11.87 -10.47 -0.58
C ILE A 34 -12.69 -9.19 -0.42
N ALA A 35 -14.01 -9.25 -0.50
CA ALA A 35 -14.87 -8.09 -0.29
C ALA A 35 -14.73 -7.53 1.13
N ASP A 36 -14.68 -8.39 2.16
CA ASP A 36 -14.44 -7.96 3.53
C ASP A 36 -13.04 -7.34 3.70
N ILE A 37 -12.01 -7.91 3.07
CA ILE A 37 -10.65 -7.34 3.11
C ILE A 37 -10.63 -5.97 2.43
N ARG A 38 -11.29 -5.83 1.28
CA ARG A 38 -11.41 -4.55 0.57
C ARG A 38 -12.12 -3.52 1.45
N GLN A 39 -13.19 -3.91 2.14
CA GLN A 39 -13.87 -2.99 3.06
C GLN A 39 -12.94 -2.57 4.21
N ALA A 40 -12.18 -3.51 4.80
CA ALA A 40 -11.20 -3.18 5.82
C ALA A 40 -10.11 -2.21 5.29
N LEU A 41 -9.64 -2.40 4.05
CA LEU A 41 -8.70 -1.46 3.43
C LEU A 41 -9.30 -0.05 3.29
N LEU A 42 -10.58 0.06 2.90
CA LEU A 42 -11.27 1.36 2.79
C LEU A 42 -11.48 2.01 4.16
N ASP A 43 -11.84 1.23 5.18
CA ASP A 43 -12.10 1.75 6.53
C ASP A 43 -10.81 2.17 7.26
N TYR A 44 -9.72 1.43 7.05
CA TYR A 44 -8.46 1.61 7.78
C TYR A 44 -7.34 2.25 6.95
N CYS A 45 -7.59 2.57 5.67
CA CYS A 45 -6.64 3.13 4.68
C CYS A 45 -5.44 2.22 4.33
N VAL A 46 -4.98 1.37 5.24
CA VAL A 46 -3.90 0.39 5.07
C VAL A 46 -4.17 -0.82 5.97
N VAL A 47 -3.94 -2.02 5.46
CA VAL A 47 -4.10 -3.27 6.21
C VAL A 47 -2.84 -4.13 6.12
N PHE A 48 -2.57 -4.88 7.18
CA PHE A 48 -1.38 -5.72 7.31
C PHE A 48 -1.75 -7.18 7.56
N PHE A 49 -0.99 -8.08 6.96
CA PHE A 49 -1.10 -9.52 7.18
C PHE A 49 0.25 -10.01 7.73
N ARG A 50 0.20 -10.80 8.80
CA ARG A 50 1.39 -11.40 9.42
C ARG A 50 1.49 -12.87 9.05
N ASP A 51 2.70 -13.41 9.13
CA ASP A 51 2.98 -14.84 9.01
C ASP A 51 2.48 -15.44 7.68
N GLN A 52 2.68 -14.70 6.58
CA GLN A 52 2.30 -15.13 5.23
C GLN A 52 3.53 -15.66 4.48
N GLU A 53 3.42 -16.85 3.89
CA GLU A 53 4.41 -17.43 2.98
C GLU A 53 3.82 -17.50 1.58
N LEU A 54 4.26 -16.61 0.68
CA LEU A 54 3.70 -16.48 -0.66
C LEU A 54 4.77 -16.76 -1.72
N THR A 55 4.39 -17.54 -2.73
CA THR A 55 5.10 -17.55 -4.01
C THR A 55 4.87 -16.24 -4.77
N PRO A 56 5.75 -15.86 -5.72
CA PRO A 56 5.50 -14.72 -6.61
C PRO A 56 4.14 -14.80 -7.31
N GLU A 57 3.71 -15.98 -7.73
CA GLU A 57 2.40 -16.24 -8.33
C GLU A 57 1.26 -15.91 -7.37
N GLN A 58 1.31 -16.43 -6.14
CA GLN A 58 0.27 -16.18 -5.13
C GLN A 58 0.21 -14.70 -4.73
N HIS A 59 1.36 -14.02 -4.65
CA HIS A 59 1.41 -12.58 -4.41
C HIS A 59 0.70 -11.79 -5.52
N LEU A 60 0.94 -12.15 -6.78
CA LEU A 60 0.25 -11.56 -7.92
C LEU A 60 -1.24 -11.90 -7.96
N ASP A 61 -1.60 -13.15 -7.68
CA ASP A 61 -2.99 -13.60 -7.69
C ASP A 61 -3.81 -12.88 -6.62
N PHE A 62 -3.26 -12.70 -5.42
CA PHE A 62 -3.88 -11.89 -4.38
C PHE A 62 -4.04 -10.42 -4.82
N ALA A 63 -3.01 -9.80 -5.39
CA ALA A 63 -3.09 -8.42 -5.87
C ALA A 63 -4.16 -8.23 -6.97
N ARG A 64 -4.30 -9.20 -7.88
CA ARG A 64 -5.34 -9.20 -8.94
C ARG A 64 -6.77 -9.20 -8.40
N ARG A 65 -6.99 -9.63 -7.15
CA ARG A 65 -8.31 -9.58 -6.52
C ARG A 65 -8.78 -8.14 -6.25
N PHE A 66 -7.87 -7.15 -6.30
CA PHE A 66 -8.18 -5.73 -6.05
C PHE A 66 -8.32 -4.89 -7.33
N GLY A 67 -7.70 -5.31 -8.44
CA GLY A 67 -7.76 -4.60 -9.71
C GLY A 67 -6.77 -5.16 -10.75
N GLU A 68 -6.68 -4.48 -11.89
CA GLU A 68 -5.65 -4.79 -12.90
C GLU A 68 -4.27 -4.42 -12.36
N LEU A 69 -3.28 -5.25 -12.68
CA LEU A 69 -1.88 -4.98 -12.32
C LEU A 69 -1.27 -4.03 -13.34
N ASP A 70 -0.52 -3.05 -12.84
CA ASP A 70 0.16 -2.06 -13.68
C ASP A 70 1.68 -2.29 -13.65
N GLU A 71 2.33 -2.09 -14.80
CA GLU A 71 3.80 -2.11 -14.89
C GLU A 71 4.33 -0.73 -14.53
N HIS A 72 5.38 -0.68 -13.70
CA HIS A 72 5.89 0.61 -13.23
C HIS A 72 6.81 1.27 -14.25
N ASP A 73 6.49 2.52 -14.62
CA ASP A 73 7.17 3.29 -15.68
C ASP A 73 8.71 3.37 -15.53
N PHE A 74 9.21 3.42 -14.30
CA PHE A 74 10.64 3.67 -14.02
C PHE A 74 11.41 2.47 -13.48
N VAL A 75 10.72 1.43 -13.00
CA VAL A 75 11.37 0.34 -12.27
C VAL A 75 10.97 -0.98 -12.90
N LYS A 76 11.97 -1.69 -13.41
CA LYS A 76 11.76 -2.96 -14.09
C LYS A 76 11.38 -4.04 -13.08
N GLY A 77 10.32 -4.79 -13.40
CA GLY A 77 9.93 -5.95 -12.61
C GLY A 77 10.93 -7.11 -12.68
N LEU A 78 10.66 -8.15 -11.89
CA LEU A 78 11.46 -9.37 -11.83
C LEU A 78 11.45 -10.14 -13.16
N PRO A 79 12.51 -10.91 -13.47
CA PRO A 79 12.45 -11.91 -14.53
C PRO A 79 11.24 -12.84 -14.34
N ASN A 80 10.45 -13.04 -15.40
CA ASN A 80 9.21 -13.83 -15.40
C ASN A 80 8.01 -13.24 -14.61
N TYR A 81 8.22 -12.20 -13.80
CA TYR A 81 7.15 -11.52 -13.04
C TYR A 81 7.25 -9.99 -13.22
N PRO A 82 6.89 -9.46 -14.41
CA PRO A 82 7.09 -8.05 -14.74
C PRO A 82 6.32 -7.08 -13.84
N TYR A 83 5.25 -7.54 -13.22
CA TYR A 83 4.43 -6.75 -12.27
C TYR A 83 4.97 -6.76 -10.83
N ILE A 84 6.03 -7.51 -10.53
CA ILE A 84 6.66 -7.52 -9.20
C ILE A 84 7.93 -6.69 -9.26
N ILE A 85 7.96 -5.60 -8.50
CA ILE A 85 9.15 -4.77 -8.31
C ILE A 85 9.87 -5.23 -7.04
N ARG A 86 11.20 -5.38 -7.14
CA ARG A 86 12.04 -5.72 -6.00
C ARG A 86 12.58 -4.46 -5.34
N LEU A 87 12.16 -4.21 -4.10
CA LEU A 87 12.72 -3.15 -3.25
C LEU A 87 13.78 -3.77 -2.34
N VAL A 88 15.06 -3.53 -2.66
CA VAL A 88 16.21 -4.05 -1.90
C VAL A 88 17.15 -2.93 -1.60
N ARG A 89 17.70 -2.98 -0.39
CA ARG A 89 18.82 -2.16 0.02
C ARG A 89 19.93 -3.09 0.48
N GLU A 90 21.06 -3.08 -0.23
CA GLU A 90 22.22 -3.88 0.18
C GLU A 90 22.85 -3.29 1.46
N ALA A 91 23.45 -4.14 2.30
CA ALA A 91 23.96 -3.74 3.61
C ALA A 91 25.06 -2.64 3.54
N ASP A 92 25.84 -2.63 2.47
CA ASP A 92 26.90 -1.66 2.22
C ASP A 92 26.45 -0.45 1.37
N GLU A 93 25.20 -0.44 0.91
CA GLU A 93 24.67 0.58 0.01
C GLU A 93 24.68 1.98 0.65
N LYS A 94 25.34 2.92 -0.04
CA LYS A 94 25.46 4.32 0.39
C LYS A 94 24.43 5.25 -0.26
N GLY A 95 23.57 4.71 -1.11
CA GLY A 95 22.50 5.43 -1.78
C GLY A 95 21.42 5.94 -0.82
N GLY A 96 20.61 6.87 -1.31
CA GLY A 96 19.45 7.40 -0.61
C GLY A 96 18.41 6.31 -0.33
N ASN A 97 17.54 6.55 0.64
CA ASN A 97 16.42 5.64 0.91
C ASN A 97 15.34 5.82 -0.19
N PHE A 98 15.08 4.77 -0.96
CA PHE A 98 14.00 4.78 -1.95
C PHE A 98 12.66 5.00 -1.25
N GLY A 99 11.89 6.01 -1.68
CA GLY A 99 10.64 6.38 -1.00
C GLY A 99 10.84 6.96 0.41
N GLY A 100 12.04 7.42 0.77
CA GLY A 100 12.37 7.93 2.11
C GLY A 100 11.75 9.28 2.49
N VAL A 101 10.83 9.82 1.69
CA VAL A 101 10.07 11.05 1.94
C VAL A 101 8.58 10.75 1.90
N TRP A 102 7.74 11.58 2.54
CA TRP A 102 6.29 11.42 2.45
C TRP A 102 5.82 11.61 1.00
N HIS A 103 5.13 10.61 0.47
CA HIS A 103 4.61 10.62 -0.90
C HIS A 103 3.40 9.70 -1.04
N SER A 104 2.73 9.80 -2.18
CA SER A 104 1.84 8.78 -2.73
C SER A 104 2.40 8.37 -4.08
N ASP A 105 2.34 7.08 -4.39
CA ASP A 105 2.96 6.52 -5.58
C ASP A 105 2.33 7.08 -6.86
N VAL A 106 3.18 7.26 -7.89
CA VAL A 106 2.82 7.54 -9.29
C VAL A 106 1.76 8.64 -9.53
N THR A 107 1.63 9.62 -8.62
CA THR A 107 0.61 10.70 -8.73
C THR A 107 0.73 11.60 -9.98
N HIS A 108 1.81 11.45 -10.76
CA HIS A 108 2.00 12.12 -12.04
C HIS A 108 1.27 11.44 -13.21
N GLN A 109 0.83 10.19 -13.05
CA GLN A 109 0.04 9.48 -14.05
C GLN A 109 -1.38 10.04 -14.11
N LYS A 110 -2.04 9.90 -15.28
CA LYS A 110 -3.42 10.37 -15.46
C LYS A 110 -4.42 9.60 -14.60
N ALA A 111 -4.17 8.31 -14.40
CA ALA A 111 -4.93 7.44 -13.52
C ALA A 111 -3.93 6.73 -12.58
N PRO A 112 -3.53 7.36 -11.47
CA PRO A 112 -2.59 6.76 -10.53
C PRO A 112 -3.11 5.44 -9.97
N ALA A 113 -2.19 4.57 -9.55
CA ALA A 113 -2.52 3.28 -8.94
C ALA A 113 -3.48 3.44 -7.74
N LEU A 114 -4.43 2.50 -7.62
CA LEU A 114 -5.33 2.41 -6.47
C LEU A 114 -4.56 2.18 -5.16
N GLY A 115 -3.50 1.38 -5.22
CA GLY A 115 -2.67 1.01 -4.10
C GLY A 115 -1.61 -0.04 -4.48
N SER A 116 -0.82 -0.45 -3.48
CA SER A 116 0.31 -1.36 -3.65
C SER A 116 0.19 -2.53 -2.66
N VAL A 117 0.59 -3.74 -3.07
CA VAL A 117 0.72 -4.90 -2.18
C VAL A 117 2.21 -5.16 -1.94
N LEU A 118 2.72 -4.74 -0.78
CA LEU A 118 4.12 -4.91 -0.40
C LEU A 118 4.31 -6.18 0.44
N TYR A 119 5.27 -7.02 0.06
CA TYR A 119 5.58 -8.28 0.75
C TYR A 119 7.03 -8.28 1.24
N GLY A 120 7.23 -8.53 2.55
CA GLY A 120 8.56 -8.55 3.18
C GLY A 120 9.23 -9.92 3.03
N ILE A 121 10.43 -9.94 2.44
CA ILE A 121 11.22 -11.17 2.20
C ILE A 121 12.33 -11.33 3.23
N ASP A 122 13.20 -10.34 3.34
CA ASP A 122 14.31 -10.27 4.30
C ASP A 122 14.27 -8.89 4.95
N VAL A 123 13.90 -8.85 6.23
CA VAL A 123 13.62 -7.63 6.98
C VAL A 123 14.46 -7.66 8.26
N PRO A 124 15.19 -6.58 8.60
CA PRO A 124 16.01 -6.55 9.80
C PRO A 124 15.14 -6.66 11.07
N PRO A 125 15.70 -7.13 12.19
CA PRO A 125 14.96 -7.27 13.44
C PRO A 125 14.49 -5.93 14.04
N PHE A 126 15.08 -4.81 13.61
CA PHE A 126 14.66 -3.45 13.95
C PHE A 126 15.16 -2.45 12.90
N GLY A 127 14.42 -1.35 12.75
CA GLY A 127 14.69 -0.32 11.73
C GLY A 127 14.11 -0.69 10.37
N GLY A 128 13.84 0.33 9.52
CA GLY A 128 13.18 0.11 8.23
C GLY A 128 11.64 0.17 8.28
N ASP A 129 11.07 0.67 9.38
CA ASP A 129 9.64 0.88 9.50
C ASP A 129 9.10 1.77 8.37
N THR A 130 7.92 1.41 7.86
CA THR A 130 7.18 2.23 6.88
C THR A 130 6.07 2.98 7.60
N LEU A 131 5.97 4.28 7.36
CA LEU A 131 4.95 5.15 7.95
C LEU A 131 3.87 5.47 6.93
N PHE A 132 2.62 5.55 7.39
CA PHE A 132 1.45 5.91 6.58
C PHE A 132 0.72 7.10 7.22
N ALA A 133 0.03 7.90 6.40
CA ALA A 133 -0.70 9.09 6.83
C ALA A 133 -2.11 9.15 6.21
N ASN A 134 -3.13 9.40 7.04
CA ASN A 134 -4.53 9.43 6.60
C ASN A 134 -4.87 10.79 5.96
N GLN A 135 -5.01 10.81 4.64
CA GLN A 135 -5.34 12.02 3.90
C GLN A 135 -6.81 12.46 4.07
N TYR A 136 -7.72 11.52 4.34
CA TYR A 136 -9.12 11.85 4.69
C TYR A 136 -9.14 12.66 5.99
N LEU A 137 -8.53 12.13 7.06
CA LEU A 137 -8.51 12.80 8.35
C LEU A 137 -7.72 14.13 8.30
N ALA A 138 -6.64 14.18 7.52
CA ALA A 138 -5.90 15.41 7.28
C ALA A 138 -6.79 16.50 6.68
N TYR A 139 -7.59 16.16 5.66
CA TYR A 139 -8.53 17.11 5.06
C TYR A 139 -9.68 17.44 6.02
N GLU A 140 -10.29 16.44 6.67
CA GLU A 140 -11.43 16.60 7.56
C GLU A 140 -11.15 17.50 8.76
N THR A 141 -9.92 17.50 9.26
CA THR A 141 -9.50 18.30 10.43
C THR A 141 -9.09 19.73 10.07
N LEU A 142 -9.04 20.09 8.77
CA LEU A 142 -8.87 21.47 8.35
C LEU A 142 -10.05 22.34 8.82
N SER A 143 -9.76 23.60 9.14
CA SER A 143 -10.81 24.60 9.41
C SER A 143 -11.71 24.78 8.18
N SER A 144 -12.97 25.16 8.40
CA SER A 144 -13.92 25.41 7.30
C SER A 144 -13.41 26.45 6.30
N GLY A 145 -12.71 27.47 6.79
CA GLY A 145 -12.06 28.49 5.94
C GLY A 145 -10.95 27.90 5.07
N MET A 146 -10.12 27.01 5.62
CA MET A 146 -9.06 26.35 4.85
C MET A 146 -9.63 25.37 3.83
N LYS A 147 -10.64 24.57 4.20
CA LYS A 147 -11.34 23.70 3.24
C LYS A 147 -11.87 24.51 2.06
N LYS A 148 -12.60 25.61 2.34
CA LYS A 148 -13.12 26.50 1.29
C LYS A 148 -12.03 27.12 0.42
N MET A 149 -10.87 27.44 1.00
CA MET A 149 -9.73 27.98 0.25
C MET A 149 -9.13 26.94 -0.71
N LEU A 150 -9.06 25.68 -0.31
CA LEU A 150 -8.36 24.62 -1.05
C LEU A 150 -9.26 23.85 -2.04
N ASP A 151 -10.58 23.80 -1.81
CA ASP A 151 -11.52 22.90 -2.51
C ASP A 151 -11.50 23.00 -4.05
N GLY A 152 -11.28 24.21 -4.58
CA GLY A 152 -11.23 24.45 -6.02
C GLY A 152 -9.81 24.45 -6.62
N LEU A 153 -8.78 24.18 -5.83
CA LEU A 153 -7.40 24.21 -6.28
C LEU A 153 -6.99 22.88 -6.91
N VAL A 154 -6.09 22.97 -7.89
CA VAL A 154 -5.53 21.81 -8.59
C VAL A 154 -4.01 21.81 -8.43
N GLY A 155 -3.48 20.69 -7.95
CA GLY A 155 -2.04 20.43 -7.94
C GLY A 155 -1.55 19.92 -9.28
N ILE A 156 -0.39 20.38 -9.74
CA ILE A 156 0.28 19.82 -10.92
C ILE A 156 1.33 18.82 -10.43
N HIS A 157 1.17 17.56 -10.83
CA HIS A 157 2.06 16.46 -10.47
C HIS A 157 2.95 16.09 -11.66
N THR A 158 4.25 15.92 -11.41
CA THR A 158 5.23 15.58 -12.44
C THR A 158 6.33 14.69 -11.86
N ALA A 159 6.85 13.76 -12.68
CA ALA A 159 8.00 12.94 -12.34
C ALA A 159 9.35 13.61 -12.67
N LYS A 160 9.34 14.86 -13.16
CA LYS A 160 10.57 15.62 -13.40
C LYS A 160 11.31 15.87 -12.08
N GLY A 161 12.48 15.26 -11.89
CA GLY A 161 13.34 15.50 -10.73
C GLY A 161 13.95 14.25 -10.07
N PRO A 162 13.17 13.23 -9.65
CA PRO A 162 13.72 12.04 -8.98
C PRO A 162 14.08 10.89 -9.93
N PHE A 163 13.45 10.84 -11.11
CA PHE A 163 13.62 9.76 -12.11
C PHE A 163 14.04 10.29 -13.50
N GLY A 164 14.28 11.60 -13.62
CA GLY A 164 14.68 12.30 -14.86
C GLY A 164 14.50 13.81 -14.77
#